data_AF-A0A9E7MW60-F1
#
_entry.id   AF-A0A9E7MW60-F1
#
_cell.length_a   1.000
_cell.length_b   1.000
_cell.length_c   1.000
_cell.angle_alpha   90.00
_cell.angle_beta   90.00
_cell.angle_gamma   90.00
#
_symmetry.space_group_name_H-M   'P 1'
#
loop_
_entity.id
_entity.type
_entity.pdbx_description
1 polymer ?
#
loop_
_entity_poly.entity_id
_entity_poly.type
_entity_poly.pdbx_seq_one_letter_code
_entity_poly.pdbx_strand_id
1 'polypeptide(L)'
;MKLILKPLFETPLTPDFAEVIRAKLKGKEAREGDILEIDLLGKPLKFKVVYAEPKVLRITDSTAVELSEREIFSITLEFKKEIKGIIPGENIIVVVFENEVLILDHKGGKIFNQEFEKLKEVRLAKDTVLVVHDGNKLTIIQS
;
A
#
# COMPACT_ATOMS: atom_id res chain seq x y z
N MET A 1 15.61 -5.33 -0.83
CA MET A 1 15.37 -3.90 -1.14
C MET A 1 14.69 -3.83 -2.49
N LYS A 2 13.63 -3.04 -2.61
CA LYS A 2 12.82 -2.97 -3.82
C LYS A 2 12.60 -1.52 -4.23
N LEU A 3 12.65 -1.25 -5.53
CA LEU A 3 12.41 0.04 -6.14
C LEU A 3 11.48 -0.17 -7.34
N ILE A 4 10.33 0.49 -7.36
CA ILE A 4 9.46 0.51 -8.55
C ILE A 4 9.50 1.91 -9.13
N LEU A 5 9.77 2.00 -10.43
CA LEU A 5 9.87 3.24 -11.18
C LEU A 5 8.76 3.31 -12.21
N LYS A 6 8.19 4.50 -12.38
CA LYS A 6 7.26 4.82 -13.47
C LYS A 6 7.97 5.74 -14.47
N PRO A 7 8.11 5.34 -15.74
CA PRO A 7 8.58 6.23 -16.80
C PRO A 7 7.68 7.46 -16.91
N LEU A 8 8.27 8.65 -17.02
CA LEU A 8 7.54 9.91 -17.29
C LEU A 8 7.52 10.25 -18.79
N PHE A 9 7.52 9.21 -19.62
CA PHE A 9 7.55 9.27 -21.09
C PHE A 9 6.82 8.05 -21.66
N GLU A 10 6.41 8.13 -22.93
CA GLU A 10 5.51 7.15 -23.56
C GLU A 10 6.24 6.03 -24.31
N THR A 11 7.55 6.17 -24.54
CA THR A 11 8.32 5.15 -25.26
C THR A 11 8.37 3.84 -24.46
N PRO A 12 7.97 2.70 -25.05
CA PRO A 12 8.00 1.42 -24.36
C PRO A 12 9.43 1.03 -24.02
N LEU A 13 9.65 0.64 -22.76
CA LEU A 13 10.90 0.05 -22.30
C LEU A 13 10.73 -1.47 -22.22
N THR A 14 11.69 -2.21 -22.74
CA THR A 14 11.74 -3.65 -22.52
C THR A 14 12.13 -3.96 -21.07
N PRO A 15 11.77 -5.13 -20.52
CA PRO A 15 12.17 -5.54 -19.16
C PRO A 15 13.68 -5.50 -18.92
N ASP A 16 14.48 -5.73 -19.97
CA ASP A 16 15.95 -5.69 -19.91
C ASP A 16 16.51 -4.33 -19.47
N PHE A 17 15.75 -3.24 -19.65
CA PHE A 17 16.14 -1.91 -19.17
C PHE A 17 16.21 -1.83 -17.65
N ALA A 18 15.50 -2.69 -16.91
CA ALA A 18 15.54 -2.67 -15.44
C ALA A 18 16.96 -2.91 -14.90
N GLU A 19 17.73 -3.79 -15.53
CA GLU A 19 19.12 -4.05 -15.15
C GLU A 19 20.04 -2.87 -15.48
N VAL A 20 19.85 -2.27 -16.65
CA VAL A 20 20.60 -1.08 -17.08
C VAL A 20 20.34 0.09 -16.13
N ILE A 21 19.07 0.30 -15.79
CA ILE A 21 18.63 1.33 -14.85
C ILE A 21 19.24 1.09 -13.46
N ARG A 22 19.21 -0.15 -12.95
CA ARG A 22 19.86 -0.52 -11.68
C ARG A 22 21.34 -0.17 -11.70
N ALA A 23 22.06 -0.53 -12.76
CA ALA A 23 23.48 -0.23 -12.90
C ALA A 23 23.76 1.29 -12.92
N LYS A 24 22.94 2.08 -13.62
CA LYS A 24 23.05 3.55 -13.69
C LYS A 24 22.72 4.26 -12.38
N LEU A 25 21.82 3.68 -11.58
CA LEU A 25 21.38 4.23 -10.29
C LEU A 25 22.22 3.74 -9.11
N LYS A 26 23.10 2.74 -9.31
CA LYS A 26 23.92 2.16 -8.25
C LYS A 26 24.66 3.24 -7.45
N GLY A 27 24.55 3.14 -6.12
CA GLY A 27 25.16 4.07 -5.17
C GLY A 27 24.37 5.34 -4.89
N LYS A 28 23.34 5.65 -5.69
CA LYS A 28 22.40 6.76 -5.42
C LYS A 28 21.38 6.36 -4.33
N GLU A 29 20.83 7.36 -3.67
CA GLU A 29 19.67 7.21 -2.78
C GLU A 29 18.38 7.56 -3.53
N ALA A 30 17.30 6.87 -3.18
CA ALA A 30 15.96 7.11 -3.74
C ALA A 30 14.90 6.98 -2.64
N ARG A 31 13.85 7.78 -2.76
CA ARG A 31 12.66 7.81 -1.90
C ARG A 31 11.40 7.83 -2.74
N GLU A 32 10.29 7.37 -2.18
CA GLU A 32 8.99 7.47 -2.84
C GLU A 32 8.66 8.93 -3.17
N GLY A 33 8.20 9.16 -4.40
CA GLY A 33 7.89 10.49 -4.93
C GLY A 33 9.06 11.18 -5.64
N ASP A 34 10.30 10.73 -5.47
CA ASP A 34 11.45 11.32 -6.15
C ASP A 34 11.33 11.20 -7.68
N ILE A 35 11.89 12.18 -8.39
CA ILE A 35 12.10 12.11 -9.84
C ILE A 35 13.59 11.88 -10.07
N LEU A 36 13.92 10.71 -10.63
CA LEU A 36 15.26 10.32 -10.99
C LEU A 36 15.48 10.58 -12.48
N GLU A 37 16.57 11.26 -12.81
CA GLU A 37 17.03 11.43 -14.18
C GLU A 37 18.13 10.39 -14.48
N ILE A 38 17.93 9.64 -15.58
CA ILE A 38 18.74 8.50 -15.96
C ILE A 38 19.08 8.62 -17.44
N ASP A 39 20.37 8.67 -17.74
CA ASP A 39 20.85 8.65 -19.11
C ASP A 39 20.71 7.25 -19.72
N LEU A 40 19.74 7.12 -20.62
CA LEU A 40 19.49 5.92 -21.41
C LEU A 40 19.58 6.28 -22.89
N LEU A 41 20.35 5.49 -23.65
CA LEU A 41 20.54 5.70 -25.10
C LEU A 41 20.98 7.13 -25.47
N GLY A 42 21.78 7.77 -24.62
CA GLY A 42 22.28 9.15 -24.83
C GLY A 42 21.23 10.24 -24.57
N LYS A 43 20.09 9.92 -23.96
CA LYS A 43 19.06 10.89 -23.56
C LYS A 43 18.81 10.83 -22.05
N PRO A 44 18.69 11.99 -21.37
CA PRO A 44 18.26 12.03 -19.97
C PRO A 44 16.77 11.75 -19.89
N LEU A 45 16.40 10.57 -19.42
CA LEU A 45 15.01 10.15 -19.24
C LEU A 45 14.61 10.23 -17.77
N LYS A 46 13.39 10.69 -17.51
CA LYS A 46 12.87 10.91 -16.16
C LYS A 46 11.98 9.76 -15.73
N PHE A 47 12.18 9.33 -14.49
CA PHE A 47 11.42 8.27 -13.84
C PHE A 47 10.95 8.74 -12.48
N LYS A 48 9.67 8.53 -12.16
CA LYS A 48 9.13 8.76 -10.82
C LYS A 48 9.30 7.49 -9.99
N VAL A 49 9.83 7.61 -8.78
CA VAL A 49 9.83 6.53 -7.80
C VAL A 49 8.42 6.37 -7.26
N VAL A 50 7.73 5.29 -7.65
CA VAL A 50 6.37 5.01 -7.18
C VAL A 50 6.33 4.11 -5.96
N TYR A 51 7.41 3.34 -5.71
CA TYR A 51 7.56 2.54 -4.49
C TYR A 51 9.02 2.36 -4.14
N ALA A 52 9.33 2.39 -2.85
CA ALA A 52 10.67 2.20 -2.31
C ALA A 52 10.64 1.45 -0.98
N GLU A 53 11.33 0.32 -0.92
CA GLU A 53 11.48 -0.49 0.28
C GLU A 53 12.96 -0.82 0.56
N PRO A 54 13.54 -0.29 1.65
CA PRO A 54 12.95 0.63 2.64
C PRO A 54 12.59 2.01 2.05
N LYS A 55 11.77 2.80 2.77
CA LYS A 55 11.27 4.14 2.36
C LYS A 55 12.35 5.07 1.82
N VAL A 56 13.56 4.95 2.36
CA VAL A 56 14.78 5.55 1.82
C VAL A 56 15.75 4.41 1.55
N LEU A 57 16.07 4.15 0.29
CA LEU A 57 17.04 3.12 -0.07
C LEU A 57 18.22 3.69 -0.82
N ARG A 58 19.39 3.12 -0.54
CA ARG A 58 20.56 3.24 -1.40
C ARG A 58 20.56 2.09 -2.40
N ILE A 59 20.59 2.38 -3.69
CA ILE A 59 20.53 1.36 -4.74
C ILE A 59 21.85 0.58 -4.78
N THR A 60 21.75 -0.75 -4.75
CA THR A 60 22.87 -1.70 -4.80
C THR A 60 22.60 -2.78 -5.85
N ASP A 61 23.55 -3.72 -6.03
CA ASP A 61 23.38 -4.83 -6.97
C ASP A 61 22.24 -5.78 -6.57
N SER A 62 21.92 -5.85 -5.28
CA SER A 62 20.82 -6.69 -4.75
C SER A 62 19.47 -5.97 -4.70
N THR A 63 19.42 -4.69 -5.10
CA THR A 63 18.15 -3.96 -5.19
C THR A 63 17.35 -4.47 -6.39
N ALA A 64 16.14 -4.97 -6.12
CA ALA A 64 15.19 -5.32 -7.17
C ALA A 64 14.59 -4.05 -7.76
N VAL A 65 14.80 -3.82 -9.06
CA VAL A 65 14.26 -2.67 -9.80
C VAL A 65 13.17 -3.17 -10.74
N GLU A 66 11.99 -2.59 -10.66
CA GLU A 66 10.84 -2.91 -11.51
C GLU A 66 10.33 -1.65 -12.20
N LEU A 67 9.75 -1.82 -13.40
CA LEU A 67 9.11 -0.76 -14.16
C LEU A 67 7.59 -0.95 -14.13
N SER A 68 6.85 0.10 -13.81
CA SER A 68 5.39 0.12 -13.81
C SER A 68 4.88 1.20 -14.75
N GLU A 69 3.88 0.86 -15.57
CA GLU A 69 3.15 1.84 -16.38
C GLU A 69 2.11 2.61 -15.53
N ARG A 70 1.72 2.06 -14.38
CA ARG A 70 0.69 2.59 -13.51
C ARG A 70 1.30 3.29 -12.30
N GLU A 71 0.60 4.32 -11.84
CA GLU A 71 0.87 4.88 -10.52
C GLU A 71 0.31 3.91 -9.47
N ILE A 72 1.15 3.51 -8.53
CA ILE A 72 0.79 2.60 -7.45
C ILE A 72 0.94 3.42 -6.17
N PHE A 73 -0.13 3.47 -5.39
CA PHE A 73 -0.10 4.01 -4.04
C PHE A 73 -0.20 2.83 -3.08
N SER A 74 0.78 2.68 -2.22
CA SER A 74 0.76 1.71 -1.13
C SER A 74 0.76 2.44 0.21
N ILE A 75 -0.02 1.91 1.14
CA ILE A 75 0.02 2.33 2.53
C ILE A 75 0.11 1.06 3.37
N THR A 76 1.07 1.04 4.28
CA THR A 76 1.19 -0.01 5.29
C THR A 76 0.74 0.58 6.62
N LEU A 77 -0.33 0.02 7.18
CA LEU A 77 -0.79 0.35 8.51
C LEU A 77 -0.22 -0.66 9.50
N GLU A 78 0.59 -0.18 10.44
CA GLU A 78 1.16 -1.01 11.49
C GLU A 78 0.22 -1.04 12.70
N PHE A 79 -0.20 -2.24 13.09
CA PHE A 79 -1.05 -2.47 14.26
C PHE A 79 -0.29 -3.24 15.33
N LYS A 80 -0.46 -2.85 16.59
CA LYS A 80 0.06 -3.61 17.74
C LYS A 80 -0.72 -4.90 17.99
N LYS A 81 -1.96 -4.95 17.52
CA LYS A 81 -2.89 -6.07 17.66
C LYS A 81 -2.85 -6.93 16.39
N GLU A 82 -3.01 -8.24 16.53
CA GLU A 82 -3.09 -9.18 15.41
C GLU A 82 -4.42 -9.02 14.67
N ILE A 83 -4.35 -8.87 13.34
CA ILE A 83 -5.55 -8.83 12.49
C ILE A 83 -6.15 -10.23 12.38
N LYS A 84 -7.40 -10.39 12.82
CA LYS A 84 -8.16 -11.64 12.71
C LYS A 84 -8.95 -11.76 11.42
N GLY A 85 -9.34 -10.63 10.83
CA GLY A 85 -10.08 -10.61 9.56
C GLY A 85 -10.13 -9.24 8.92
N ILE A 86 -10.39 -9.24 7.61
CA ILE A 86 -10.64 -8.03 6.81
C ILE A 86 -11.92 -8.27 6.02
N ILE A 87 -12.85 -7.31 6.10
CA ILE A 87 -14.10 -7.34 5.34
C ILE A 87 -14.12 -6.12 4.43
N PRO A 88 -13.92 -6.29 3.11
CA PRO A 88 -13.95 -5.19 2.16
C PRO A 88 -15.40 -4.74 1.90
N GLY A 89 -15.63 -3.43 1.95
CA GLY A 89 -16.86 -2.77 1.53
C GLY A 89 -16.67 -1.96 0.26
N GLU A 90 -17.73 -1.26 -0.14
CA GLU A 90 -17.70 -0.41 -1.35
C GLU A 90 -16.85 0.85 -1.10
N ASN A 91 -17.06 1.51 0.05
CA ASN A 91 -16.34 2.73 0.41
C ASN A 91 -15.49 2.61 1.67
N ILE A 92 -15.60 1.49 2.38
CA ILE A 92 -14.96 1.24 3.67
C ILE A 92 -14.20 -0.08 3.70
N ILE A 93 -13.24 -0.19 4.60
CA ILE A 93 -12.51 -1.41 4.92
C ILE A 93 -12.71 -1.69 6.41
N VAL A 94 -13.28 -2.83 6.76
CA VAL A 94 -13.44 -3.24 8.15
C VAL A 94 -12.30 -4.19 8.53
N VAL A 95 -11.53 -3.81 9.54
CA VAL A 95 -10.46 -4.60 10.14
C VAL A 95 -10.95 -5.14 11.48
N VAL A 96 -10.92 -6.45 11.63
CA VAL A 96 -11.38 -7.16 12.83
C VAL A 96 -10.17 -7.68 13.60
N PHE A 97 -10.08 -7.29 14.86
CA PHE A 97 -9.13 -7.84 15.84
C PHE A 97 -9.87 -8.78 16.80
N GLU A 98 -9.17 -9.32 17.80
CA GLU A 98 -9.74 -10.25 18.79
C GLU A 98 -11.06 -9.75 19.44
N ASN A 99 -11.08 -8.48 19.85
CA ASN A 99 -12.20 -7.86 20.54
C ASN A 99 -12.47 -6.42 20.07
N GLU A 100 -11.97 -6.03 18.90
CA GLU A 100 -12.05 -4.67 18.37
C GLU A 100 -12.44 -4.69 16.90
N VAL A 101 -13.25 -3.72 16.50
CA VAL A 101 -13.58 -3.46 15.09
C VAL A 101 -13.11 -2.05 14.74
N LEU A 102 -12.26 -1.97 13.72
CA LEU A 102 -11.76 -0.72 13.13
C LEU A 102 -12.34 -0.58 11.73
N ILE A 103 -12.98 0.56 11.45
CA ILE A 103 -13.48 0.91 10.12
C ILE A 103 -12.57 1.99 9.55
N LEU A 104 -12.03 1.72 8.37
CA LEU A 104 -11.21 2.63 7.58
C LEU A 104 -11.96 3.08 6.33
N ASP A 105 -11.63 4.24 5.81
CA ASP A 105 -11.95 4.60 4.43
C ASP A 105 -11.03 3.82 3.45
N HIS A 106 -11.33 3.90 2.15
CA HIS A 106 -10.54 3.26 1.10
C HIS A 106 -9.09 3.78 0.96
N LYS A 107 -8.72 4.86 1.67
CA LYS A 107 -7.37 5.43 1.72
C LYS A 107 -6.61 5.04 2.99
N GLY A 108 -7.23 4.25 3.88
CA GLY A 108 -6.65 3.85 5.17
C GLY A 108 -6.84 4.86 6.30
N GLY A 109 -7.65 5.90 6.09
CA GLY A 109 -8.05 6.85 7.13
C GLY A 109 -9.04 6.21 8.11
N LYS A 110 -8.83 6.41 9.41
CA LYS A 110 -9.71 5.86 10.47
C LYS A 110 -11.05 6.60 10.50
N ILE A 111 -12.14 5.87 10.26
CA ILE A 111 -13.53 6.35 10.38
C ILE A 111 -14.07 6.06 11.78
N PHE A 112 -13.91 4.82 12.25
CA PHE A 112 -14.49 4.36 13.51
C PHE A 112 -13.62 3.29 14.16
N ASN A 113 -13.63 3.21 15.48
CA ASN A 113 -12.94 2.16 16.22
C ASN A 113 -13.64 1.95 17.56
N GLN A 114 -14.00 0.70 17.84
CA GLN A 114 -14.60 0.32 19.11
C GLN A 114 -14.19 -1.08 19.52
N GLU A 115 -13.92 -1.25 20.82
CA GLU A 115 -13.81 -2.54 21.47
C GLU A 115 -15.19 -3.09 21.86
N PHE A 116 -15.38 -4.39 21.69
CA PHE A 116 -16.62 -5.12 21.97
C PHE A 116 -16.33 -6.27 22.93
N GLU A 117 -17.10 -6.34 24.02
CA GLU A 117 -17.01 -7.45 24.96
C GLU A 117 -17.56 -8.73 24.31
N LYS A 118 -16.77 -9.82 24.33
CA LYS A 118 -17.13 -11.11 23.71
C LYS A 118 -17.60 -10.93 22.26
N LEU A 119 -16.78 -10.25 21.45
CA LEU A 119 -17.00 -10.13 20.01
C LEU A 119 -17.16 -11.53 19.40
N LYS A 120 -18.27 -11.77 18.71
CA LYS A 120 -18.57 -13.07 18.10
C LYS A 120 -18.47 -13.03 16.59
N GLU A 121 -19.05 -11.99 15.98
CA GLU A 121 -19.20 -11.94 14.54
C GLU A 121 -19.27 -10.50 14.04
N VAL A 122 -18.63 -10.26 12.90
CA VAL A 122 -18.71 -9.00 12.17
C VAL A 122 -19.16 -9.32 10.74
N ARG A 123 -20.19 -8.63 10.29
CA ARG A 123 -20.74 -8.76 8.93
C ARG A 123 -20.81 -7.38 8.30
N LEU A 124 -20.74 -7.36 6.98
CA LEU A 124 -20.94 -6.16 6.19
C LEU A 124 -22.12 -6.37 5.23
N ALA A 125 -23.01 -5.38 5.18
CA ALA A 125 -24.08 -5.30 4.21
C ALA A 125 -24.07 -3.90 3.59
N LYS A 126 -23.58 -3.80 2.34
CA LYS A 126 -23.26 -2.52 1.69
C LYS A 126 -22.25 -1.74 2.57
N ASP A 127 -22.60 -0.54 3.02
CA ASP A 127 -21.78 0.27 3.93
C ASP A 127 -22.28 0.21 5.39
N THR A 128 -23.15 -0.74 5.73
CA THR A 128 -23.58 -0.99 7.13
C THR A 128 -22.78 -2.14 7.74
N VAL A 129 -22.10 -1.87 8.86
CA VAL A 129 -21.36 -2.86 9.64
C VAL A 129 -22.25 -3.39 10.76
N LEU A 130 -22.37 -4.71 10.84
CA LEU A 130 -23.16 -5.42 11.85
C LEU A 130 -22.20 -6.18 12.77
N VAL A 131 -22.29 -5.91 14.07
CA VAL A 131 -21.40 -6.51 15.07
C VAL A 131 -22.24 -7.25 16.11
N VAL A 132 -22.07 -8.57 16.19
CA VAL A 132 -22.68 -9.41 17.23
C VAL A 132 -21.70 -9.59 18.37
N HIS A 133 -22.10 -9.20 19.58
CA HIS A 133 -21.26 -9.24 20.78
C HIS A 133 -22.10 -9.55 22.02
N ASP A 134 -21.41 -9.87 23.13
CA ASP A 134 -22.00 -10.14 24.45
C ASP A 134 -23.24 -11.05 24.43
N GLY A 135 -23.20 -12.12 23.63
CA GLY A 135 -24.26 -13.13 23.59
C GLY A 135 -25.48 -12.78 22.75
N ASN A 136 -26.05 -11.59 22.96
CA ASN A 136 -27.35 -11.16 22.40
C ASN A 136 -27.38 -9.70 21.94
N LYS A 137 -26.24 -9.00 21.90
CA LYS A 137 -26.18 -7.60 21.45
C LYS A 137 -25.80 -7.55 19.98
N LEU A 138 -26.53 -6.72 19.25
CA LEU A 138 -26.23 -6.34 17.87
C LEU A 138 -25.95 -4.83 17.85
N THR A 139 -24.74 -4.45 17.45
CA THR A 139 -24.41 -3.06 17.15
C THR A 139 -24.43 -2.87 15.63
N ILE A 140 -25.14 -1.85 15.18
CA ILE A 140 -25.24 -1.46 13.78
C ILE A 140 -24.49 -0.14 13.62
N ILE A 141 -23.50 -0.11 12.73
CA ILE A 141 -22.69 1.08 12.46
C ILE A 141 -22.96 1.48 11.00
N GLN A 142 -23.34 2.74 10.81
CA GLN A 142 -23.66 3.34 9.52
C GLN A 142 -22.87 4.65 9.39
N SER A 143 -22.37 4.96 8.20
CA SER A 143 -21.79 6.26 7.86
C SER A 143 -22.64 6.97 6.82
#